data_AF-A0A9P5QWS4-F1
#
_entry.id   AF-A0A9P5QWS4-F1
#
_cell.length_a   1.000
_cell.length_b   1.000
_cell.length_c   1.000
_cell.angle_alpha   90.00
_cell.angle_beta   90.00
_cell.angle_gamma   90.00
#
_symmetry.space_group_name_H-M   'P 1'
#
loop_
_entity.id
_entity.type
_entity.pdbx_description
1 polymer ?
#
loop_
_entity_poly.entity_id
_entity_poly.type
_entity_poly.pdbx_seq_one_letter_code
_entity_poly.pdbx_strand_id
1 'polypeptide(L)'
;MSSVSASPTSTLVTAQSSGITPVSLQVPNHQVQQDHVPFLVSKRSATWRYLQRVHQGGMVLYNTAMLSEMDLRRGYADEKMFLRATGRKATLDSKSPEETGEYSLLEVRQLPFNLDYIITFSSLCDMIAQVYEKLGTEDRAWTLTNMELFQKVDNRFKKILTVVSKELESMAREIMVDELNAMDPLGTSNDHDWEL
;
A
#
# COMPACT_ATOMS: atom_id res chain seq x y z
N MET A 1 1.06 -46.69 35.50
CA MET A 1 0.76 -48.13 35.56
C MET A 1 -0.41 -48.36 34.62
N SER A 2 -0.18 -48.36 33.30
CA SER A 2 0.16 -49.54 32.48
C SER A 2 -1.04 -50.45 32.27
N SER A 3 -1.67 -50.34 31.10
CA SER A 3 -2.41 -51.46 30.50
C SER A 3 -2.31 -51.37 28.98
N VAL A 4 -1.36 -52.15 28.48
CA VAL A 4 -1.18 -52.56 27.08
C VAL A 4 -2.17 -53.68 26.78
N SER A 5 -2.78 -53.69 25.60
CA SER A 5 -3.41 -54.86 24.98
C SER A 5 -3.46 -54.60 23.47
N ALA A 6 -2.47 -55.07 22.69
CA ALA A 6 -2.34 -56.40 22.11
C ALA A 6 -3.38 -56.68 20.99
N SER A 7 -2.87 -56.70 19.76
CA SER A 7 -3.53 -56.98 18.49
C SER A 7 -4.08 -58.41 18.38
N PRO A 8 -4.87 -58.68 17.32
CA PRO A 8 -4.68 -59.92 16.57
C PRO A 8 -4.49 -59.72 15.07
N THR A 9 -3.70 -60.63 14.51
CA THR A 9 -3.22 -60.75 13.13
C THR A 9 -4.17 -61.59 12.26
N SER A 10 -4.00 -61.45 10.93
CA SER A 10 -4.48 -62.29 9.81
C SER A 10 -5.78 -61.79 9.17
N THR A 11 -5.90 -61.65 7.84
CA THR A 11 -5.48 -62.61 6.81
C THR A 11 -5.43 -61.93 5.43
N LEU A 12 -4.45 -62.27 4.60
CA LEU A 12 -4.44 -61.96 3.16
C LEU A 12 -5.58 -62.70 2.46
N VAL A 13 -6.40 -61.99 1.68
CA VAL A 13 -7.21 -62.58 0.61
C VAL A 13 -6.87 -61.84 -0.69
N THR A 14 -6.25 -62.58 -1.60
CA THR A 14 -6.02 -62.20 -2.99
C THR A 14 -7.32 -62.31 -3.77
N ALA A 15 -7.74 -61.24 -4.45
CA ALA A 15 -8.68 -61.32 -5.56
C ALA A 15 -8.30 -60.28 -6.62
N GLN A 16 -7.78 -60.77 -7.75
CA GLN A 16 -7.70 -60.00 -8.99
C GLN A 16 -9.08 -60.05 -9.67
N SER A 17 -9.65 -58.88 -9.98
CA SER A 17 -10.60 -58.76 -11.09
C SER A 17 -10.58 -57.36 -11.70
N SER A 18 -10.27 -57.36 -12.99
CA SER A 18 -10.41 -56.37 -14.05
C SER A 18 -11.46 -55.26 -13.86
N GLY A 19 -11.11 -54.04 -14.28
CA GLY A 19 -12.08 -53.11 -14.88
C GLY A 19 -12.18 -51.73 -14.24
N ILE A 20 -11.81 -50.72 -15.04
CA ILE A 20 -12.24 -49.30 -14.97
C ILE A 20 -11.64 -48.50 -13.81
N THR A 21 -10.61 -47.72 -14.13
CA THR A 21 -10.18 -46.56 -13.35
C THR A 21 -11.33 -45.56 -13.24
N PRO A 22 -11.76 -45.13 -12.04
CA PRO A 22 -12.66 -43.99 -11.93
C PRO A 22 -11.87 -42.73 -12.33
N VAL A 23 -12.26 -42.11 -13.44
CA VAL A 23 -11.87 -40.74 -13.78
C VAL A 23 -12.34 -39.86 -12.62
N SER A 24 -11.39 -39.39 -11.81
CA SER A 24 -11.64 -38.33 -10.85
C SER A 24 -12.13 -37.11 -11.64
N LEU A 25 -13.39 -36.74 -11.45
CA LEU A 25 -13.90 -35.44 -11.87
C LEU A 25 -13.09 -34.40 -11.09
N GLN A 26 -12.11 -33.82 -11.75
CA GLN A 26 -11.30 -32.74 -11.20
C GLN A 26 -12.24 -31.55 -10.96
N VAL A 27 -12.70 -31.43 -9.71
CA VAL A 27 -13.41 -30.26 -9.22
C VAL A 27 -12.45 -29.08 -9.40
N PRO A 28 -12.83 -28.01 -10.13
CA PRO A 28 -12.01 -26.81 -10.21
C PRO A 28 -11.72 -26.30 -8.80
N ASN A 29 -10.48 -25.92 -8.57
CA ASN A 29 -9.90 -25.60 -7.27
C ASN A 29 -10.50 -24.32 -6.67
N HIS A 30 -11.69 -24.40 -6.05
CA HIS A 30 -12.36 -23.24 -5.43
C HIS A 30 -11.73 -22.84 -4.08
N GLN A 31 -11.00 -23.75 -3.43
CA GLN A 31 -10.41 -23.48 -2.11
C GLN A 31 -9.19 -22.54 -2.19
N VAL A 32 -8.31 -22.71 -3.20
CA VAL A 32 -7.16 -21.81 -3.41
C VAL A 32 -7.59 -20.36 -3.70
N GLN A 33 -8.80 -20.17 -4.20
CA GLN A 33 -9.34 -18.84 -4.48
C GLN A 33 -10.06 -18.21 -3.30
N GLN A 34 -10.40 -18.95 -2.22
CA GLN A 34 -10.97 -18.35 -1.00
C GLN A 34 -9.88 -17.84 -0.04
N ASP A 35 -8.71 -18.47 -0.01
CA ASP A 35 -7.63 -18.12 0.93
C ASP A 35 -6.85 -16.84 0.55
N HIS A 36 -6.99 -16.35 -0.68
CA HIS A 36 -6.22 -15.17 -1.12
C HIS A 36 -6.69 -13.85 -0.47
N VAL A 37 -7.99 -13.72 -0.16
CA VAL A 37 -8.53 -12.46 0.37
C VAL A 37 -8.05 -12.21 1.80
N PRO A 38 -8.16 -13.15 2.75
CA PRO A 38 -7.68 -12.93 4.12
C PRO A 38 -6.18 -12.59 4.17
N PHE A 39 -5.37 -13.26 3.33
CA PHE A 39 -3.95 -12.98 3.22
C PHE A 39 -3.67 -11.57 2.67
N LEU A 40 -4.37 -11.16 1.62
CA LEU A 40 -4.24 -9.81 1.04
C LEU A 40 -4.64 -8.76 2.07
N VAL A 41 -5.78 -8.95 2.74
CA VAL A 41 -6.32 -8.06 3.76
C VAL A 41 -5.32 -7.85 4.89
N SER A 42 -4.73 -8.93 5.42
CA SER A 42 -3.70 -8.86 6.46
C SER A 42 -2.47 -8.06 6.02
N LYS A 43 -1.94 -8.36 4.82
CA LYS A 43 -0.82 -7.59 4.24
C LYS A 43 -1.16 -6.11 4.08
N ARG A 44 -2.36 -5.80 3.59
CA ARG A 44 -2.82 -4.42 3.37
C ARG A 44 -2.96 -3.64 4.68
N SER A 45 -3.60 -4.23 5.69
CA SER A 45 -3.73 -3.62 7.01
C SER A 45 -2.35 -3.26 7.58
N ALA A 46 -1.39 -4.17 7.50
CA ALA A 46 -0.02 -3.93 7.94
C ALA A 46 0.66 -2.78 7.17
N THR A 47 0.50 -2.73 5.84
CA THR A 47 1.08 -1.66 5.02
C THR A 47 0.49 -0.29 5.34
N TRP A 48 -0.84 -0.18 5.50
CA TRP A 48 -1.50 1.07 5.86
C TRP A 48 -1.11 1.55 7.26
N ARG A 49 -0.95 0.64 8.23
CA ARG A 49 -0.41 0.96 9.56
C ARG A 49 1.04 1.42 9.52
N TYR A 50 1.85 0.86 8.63
CA TYR A 50 3.22 1.33 8.44
C TYR A 50 3.23 2.77 7.90
N LEU A 51 2.35 3.08 6.95
CA LEU A 51 2.24 4.41 6.37
C LEU A 51 1.71 5.45 7.39
N GLN A 52 0.82 5.06 8.29
CA GLN A 52 0.38 5.92 9.40
C GLN A 52 1.55 6.29 10.34
N ARG A 53 2.47 5.36 10.59
CA ARG A 53 3.65 5.58 11.45
C ARG A 53 4.63 6.63 10.90
N VAL A 54 4.53 7.00 9.62
CA VAL A 54 5.26 8.15 9.04
C VAL A 54 5.09 9.39 9.92
N HIS A 55 3.84 9.72 10.28
CA HIS A 55 3.53 10.93 11.02
C HIS A 55 3.97 10.86 12.50
N GLN A 56 4.14 9.66 13.05
CA GLN A 56 4.57 9.45 14.44
C GLN A 56 6.10 9.34 14.57
N GLY A 57 6.85 9.57 13.50
CA GLY A 57 8.32 9.40 13.48
C GLY A 57 8.78 7.93 13.50
N GLY A 58 7.92 6.99 13.12
CA GLY A 58 8.14 5.54 13.29
C GLY A 58 8.49 4.76 12.02
N MET A 59 8.89 5.42 10.92
CA MET A 59 9.30 4.75 9.68
C MET A 59 10.81 4.62 9.56
N VAL A 60 11.29 3.46 9.09
CA VAL A 60 12.74 3.23 8.88
C VAL A 60 13.32 4.18 7.85
N LEU A 61 12.55 4.54 6.82
CA LEU A 61 12.97 5.50 5.79
C LEU A 61 13.17 6.91 6.38
N TYR A 62 12.38 7.30 7.40
CA TYR A 62 12.57 8.54 8.17
C TYR A 62 13.87 8.48 8.98
N ASN A 63 14.11 7.36 9.67
CA ASN A 63 15.29 7.18 10.50
C ASN A 63 16.59 7.19 9.69
N THR A 64 16.56 6.65 8.47
CA THR A 64 17.76 6.62 7.60
C THR A 64 17.96 7.92 6.82
N ALA A 65 16.89 8.55 6.32
CA ALA A 65 16.99 9.78 5.52
C ALA A 65 16.86 11.08 6.34
N MET A 66 16.70 10.97 7.67
CA MET A 66 16.44 12.10 8.59
C MET A 66 15.26 12.99 8.15
N LEU A 67 14.29 12.42 7.42
CA LEU A 67 13.09 13.14 6.99
C LEU A 67 12.35 13.61 8.25
N SER A 68 12.10 14.92 8.41
CA SER A 68 11.43 15.45 9.59
C SER A 68 9.93 15.72 9.34
N GLU A 69 9.16 15.90 10.41
CA GLU A 69 7.77 16.37 10.28
C GLU A 69 7.69 17.72 9.55
N MET A 70 8.69 18.59 9.76
CA MET A 70 8.78 19.89 9.10
C MET A 70 8.94 19.75 7.59
N ASP A 71 9.75 18.81 7.13
CA ASP A 71 9.95 18.54 5.70
C ASP A 71 8.68 17.98 5.07
N LEU A 72 7.97 17.12 5.80
CA LEU A 72 6.69 16.60 5.35
C LEU A 72 5.63 17.71 5.21
N ARG A 73 5.56 18.61 6.20
CA ARG A 73 4.69 19.80 6.16
C ARG A 73 5.07 20.74 5.01
N ARG A 74 6.37 20.87 4.69
CA ARG A 74 6.86 21.67 3.56
C ARG A 74 6.53 21.01 2.21
N GLY A 75 6.63 19.70 2.12
CA GLY A 75 6.28 18.91 0.94
C GLY A 75 4.79 18.96 0.62
N TYR A 76 3.95 18.87 1.66
CA TYR A 76 2.48 18.88 1.59
C TYR A 76 1.86 20.22 1.99
N ALA A 77 2.56 21.34 1.77
CA ALA A 77 2.05 22.67 2.11
C ALA A 77 0.68 22.98 1.48
N ASP A 78 -0.12 23.77 2.19
CA ASP A 78 -1.52 24.04 1.85
C ASP A 78 -1.73 24.52 0.43
N GLU A 79 -0.85 25.40 -0.07
CA GLU A 79 -0.92 25.92 -1.44
C GLU A 79 -0.74 24.81 -2.48
N LYS A 80 0.27 23.95 -2.31
CA LYS A 80 0.53 22.84 -3.23
C LYS A 80 -0.63 21.84 -3.22
N MET A 81 -1.20 21.58 -2.04
CA MET A 81 -2.30 20.64 -1.88
C MET A 81 -3.63 21.20 -2.37
N PHE A 82 -3.88 22.49 -2.19
CA PHE A 82 -5.03 23.19 -2.75
C PHE A 82 -5.01 23.16 -4.28
N LEU A 83 -3.86 23.43 -4.90
CA LEU A 83 -3.71 23.37 -6.36
C LEU A 83 -3.93 21.96 -6.92
N ARG A 84 -3.55 20.92 -6.17
CA ARG A 84 -3.82 19.51 -6.50
C ARG A 84 -5.31 19.18 -6.38
N ALA A 85 -5.95 19.60 -5.29
CA ALA A 85 -7.36 19.32 -5.02
C ALA A 85 -8.31 20.04 -5.98
N THR A 86 -7.93 21.24 -6.44
CA THR A 86 -8.73 22.08 -7.34
C THR A 86 -8.43 21.87 -8.83
N GLY A 87 -7.46 20.99 -9.16
CA GLY A 87 -7.04 20.76 -10.55
C GLY A 87 -6.26 21.93 -11.19
N ARG A 88 -6.10 23.06 -10.49
CA ARG A 88 -5.37 24.24 -10.99
C ARG A 88 -3.88 24.01 -11.22
N LYS A 89 -3.27 22.98 -10.61
CA LYS A 89 -1.86 22.65 -10.90
C LYS A 89 -1.62 22.27 -12.37
N ALA A 90 -2.63 21.70 -13.05
CA ALA A 90 -2.52 21.26 -14.44
C ALA A 90 -2.48 22.42 -15.46
N THR A 91 -2.83 23.66 -15.06
CA THR A 91 -2.90 24.79 -15.99
C THR A 91 -1.57 25.53 -16.16
N LEU A 92 -0.53 25.22 -15.37
CA LEU A 92 0.77 25.90 -15.48
C LEU A 92 1.79 25.13 -16.33
N ASP A 93 1.61 23.83 -16.54
CA ASP A 93 2.53 22.98 -17.29
C ASP A 93 1.86 22.49 -18.58
N SER A 94 2.39 22.93 -19.71
CA SER A 94 1.69 22.92 -21.00
C SER A 94 1.70 21.53 -21.64
N LYS A 95 0.61 20.75 -21.50
CA LYS A 95 0.21 19.73 -22.50
C LYS A 95 -1.29 19.31 -22.40
N SER A 96 -2.07 19.77 -23.36
CA SER A 96 -3.42 19.33 -23.81
C SER A 96 -4.62 19.37 -22.82
N PRO A 97 -5.68 20.16 -23.10
CA PRO A 97 -6.79 20.44 -22.18
C PRO A 97 -8.13 19.72 -22.47
N GLU A 98 -8.18 18.42 -22.80
CA GLU A 98 -9.47 17.79 -23.21
C GLU A 98 -10.22 16.96 -22.14
N GLU A 99 -9.65 16.63 -20.97
CA GLU A 99 -10.40 15.84 -19.96
C GLU A 99 -10.45 16.43 -18.54
N THR A 100 -9.71 17.51 -18.26
CA THR A 100 -9.63 18.09 -16.90
C THR A 100 -10.49 19.37 -16.72
N GLY A 101 -11.10 19.85 -17.81
CA GLY A 101 -11.86 21.12 -17.84
C GLY A 101 -13.21 21.08 -17.11
N GLU A 102 -13.87 19.93 -17.00
CA GLU A 102 -15.25 19.87 -16.48
C GLU A 102 -15.37 20.19 -14.99
N TYR A 103 -14.29 20.06 -14.22
CA TYR A 103 -14.26 20.43 -12.80
C TYR A 103 -13.51 21.74 -12.51
N SER A 104 -12.90 22.36 -13.54
CA SER A 104 -12.16 23.63 -13.40
C SER A 104 -13.08 24.85 -13.21
N LEU A 105 -14.33 24.73 -13.66
CA LEU A 105 -15.37 25.77 -13.52
C LEU A 105 -16.20 25.63 -12.24
N LEU A 106 -16.05 24.53 -11.49
CA LEU A 106 -16.69 24.41 -10.19
C LEU A 106 -15.94 25.31 -9.22
N GLU A 107 -16.64 26.34 -8.71
CA GLU A 107 -16.13 27.15 -7.62
C GLU A 107 -15.84 26.25 -6.43
N VAL A 108 -14.56 25.98 -6.21
CA VAL A 108 -14.12 25.27 -5.01
C VAL A 108 -14.37 26.21 -3.83
N ARG A 109 -15.45 25.92 -3.09
CA ARG A 109 -15.75 26.55 -1.80
C ARG A 109 -14.51 26.42 -0.91
N GLN A 110 -13.84 27.55 -0.70
CA GLN A 110 -12.71 27.65 0.22
C GLN A 110 -13.24 27.36 1.63
N LEU A 111 -12.71 26.31 2.26
CA LEU A 111 -13.05 25.98 3.64
C LEU A 111 -12.63 27.15 4.55
N PRO A 112 -13.38 27.43 5.63
CA PRO A 112 -13.07 28.52 6.54
C PRO A 112 -11.82 28.26 7.41
N PHE A 113 -11.15 27.12 7.21
CA PHE A 113 -9.92 26.73 7.89
C PHE A 113 -8.96 26.05 6.93
N ASN A 114 -7.67 26.19 7.23
CA ASN A 114 -6.60 25.47 6.55
C ASN A 114 -6.60 24.01 7.01
N LEU A 115 -6.50 23.07 6.06
CA LEU A 115 -6.55 21.65 6.36
C LEU A 115 -5.15 21.16 6.75
N ASP A 116 -4.98 20.57 7.94
CA ASP A 116 -3.74 19.86 8.24
C ASP A 116 -3.70 18.56 7.43
N TYR A 117 -3.04 18.61 6.28
CA TYR A 117 -2.97 17.49 5.34
C TYR A 117 -2.27 16.27 5.92
N ILE A 118 -1.33 16.46 6.85
CA ILE A 118 -0.58 15.35 7.45
C ILE A 118 -1.47 14.59 8.42
N ILE A 119 -2.16 15.32 9.30
CA ILE A 119 -3.11 14.73 10.25
C ILE A 119 -4.27 14.08 9.51
N THR A 120 -4.79 14.77 8.48
CA THR A 120 -5.87 14.23 7.63
C THR A 120 -5.45 12.92 6.99
N PHE A 121 -4.25 12.86 6.41
CA PHE A 121 -3.72 11.64 5.80
C PHE A 121 -3.46 10.52 6.83
N SER A 122 -2.91 10.84 7.99
CA SER A 122 -2.71 9.88 9.08
C SER A 122 -4.04 9.26 9.52
N SER A 123 -5.09 10.07 9.68
CA SER A 123 -6.44 9.60 10.04
C SER A 123 -7.04 8.72 8.95
N LEU A 124 -6.80 9.03 7.68
CA LEU A 124 -7.22 8.21 6.54
C LEU A 124 -6.55 6.82 6.56
N CYS A 125 -5.24 6.77 6.81
CA CYS A 125 -4.49 5.52 6.90
C CYS A 125 -5.03 4.62 8.02
N ASP A 126 -5.35 5.21 9.17
CA ASP A 126 -5.93 4.50 10.31
C ASP A 126 -7.32 3.94 9.99
N MET A 127 -8.21 4.77 9.44
CA MET A 127 -9.54 4.34 9.00
C MET A 127 -9.47 3.18 8.00
N ILE A 128 -8.59 3.27 6.99
CA ILE A 128 -8.42 2.20 6.00
C ILE A 128 -7.88 0.94 6.66
N ALA A 129 -6.85 1.03 7.50
CA ALA A 129 -6.26 -0.11 8.19
C ALA A 129 -7.28 -0.85 9.07
N GLN A 130 -8.13 -0.12 9.80
CA GLN A 130 -9.21 -0.66 10.62
C GLN A 130 -10.29 -1.35 9.78
N VAL A 131 -10.64 -0.78 8.62
CA VAL A 131 -11.60 -1.41 7.70
C VAL A 131 -11.06 -2.73 7.17
N TYR A 132 -9.81 -2.79 6.75
CA TYR A 132 -9.18 -4.05 6.34
C TYR A 132 -9.16 -5.07 7.48
N GLU A 133 -8.78 -4.68 8.70
CA GLU A 133 -8.75 -5.62 9.83
C GLU A 133 -10.14 -6.19 10.14
N LYS A 134 -11.17 -5.34 10.18
CA LYS A 134 -12.56 -5.79 10.35
C LYS A 134 -12.98 -6.78 9.26
N LEU A 135 -12.61 -6.50 8.01
CA LEU A 135 -12.91 -7.35 6.86
C LEU A 135 -12.19 -8.71 6.89
N GLY A 136 -11.05 -8.80 7.58
CA GLY A 136 -10.31 -10.04 7.80
C GLY A 136 -10.80 -10.85 9.00
N THR A 137 -11.44 -10.20 9.97
CA THR A 137 -12.00 -10.84 11.17
C THR A 137 -13.44 -11.33 11.00
N GLU A 138 -14.15 -10.87 9.97
CA GLU A 138 -15.51 -11.34 9.68
C GLU A 138 -15.47 -12.79 9.17
N ASP A 139 -16.18 -13.69 9.86
CA ASP A 139 -16.37 -15.09 9.47
C ASP A 139 -17.36 -15.26 8.29
N ARG A 140 -17.52 -14.20 7.49
CA ARG A 140 -18.48 -14.14 6.40
C ARG A 140 -17.88 -14.76 5.15
N ALA A 141 -18.62 -15.66 4.53
CA ALA A 141 -18.21 -16.27 3.26
C ALA A 141 -18.06 -15.20 2.14
N TRP A 142 -16.90 -15.22 1.48
CA TRP A 142 -16.63 -14.37 0.32
C TRP A 142 -17.40 -14.87 -0.89
N THR A 143 -18.42 -14.10 -1.31
CA THR A 143 -19.10 -14.33 -2.59
C THR A 143 -18.28 -13.74 -3.74
N LEU A 144 -18.47 -14.26 -4.96
CA LEU A 144 -17.78 -13.76 -6.16
C LEU A 144 -17.97 -12.24 -6.36
N THR A 145 -19.19 -11.73 -6.19
CA THR A 145 -19.50 -10.29 -6.31
C THR A 145 -18.79 -9.44 -5.27
N ASN A 146 -18.75 -9.89 -4.01
CA ASN A 146 -18.07 -9.16 -2.93
C ASN A 146 -16.56 -9.12 -3.17
N MET A 147 -15.99 -10.20 -3.70
CA MET A 147 -14.58 -10.32 -4.04
C MET A 147 -14.19 -9.36 -5.17
N GLU A 148 -15.00 -9.23 -6.22
CA GLU A 148 -14.78 -8.26 -7.29
C GLU A 148 -14.87 -6.81 -6.80
N LEU A 149 -15.88 -6.50 -5.97
CA LEU A 149 -16.03 -5.17 -5.39
C LEU A 149 -14.83 -4.82 -4.49
N PHE A 150 -14.42 -5.76 -3.65
CA PHE A 150 -13.23 -5.64 -2.83
C PHE A 150 -11.98 -5.36 -3.67
N GLN A 151 -11.73 -6.13 -4.73
CA GLN A 151 -10.58 -5.90 -5.60
C GLN A 151 -10.61 -4.53 -6.28
N LYS A 152 -11.80 -4.04 -6.70
CA LYS A 152 -11.95 -2.70 -7.28
C LYS A 152 -11.56 -1.61 -6.27
N VAL A 153 -11.96 -1.77 -5.01
CA VAL A 153 -11.60 -0.85 -3.92
C VAL A 153 -10.11 -0.96 -3.58
N ASP A 154 -9.59 -2.17 -3.40
CA ASP A 154 -8.17 -2.42 -3.11
C ASP A 154 -7.26 -1.82 -4.19
N ASN A 155 -7.64 -1.93 -5.46
CA ASN A 155 -6.87 -1.35 -6.56
C ASN A 155 -6.80 0.19 -6.49
N ARG A 156 -7.85 0.86 -6.00
CA ARG A 156 -7.83 2.31 -5.78
C ARG A 156 -6.91 2.68 -4.61
N PHE A 157 -7.01 1.94 -3.50
CA PHE A 157 -6.12 2.10 -2.35
C PHE A 157 -4.66 1.81 -2.72
N LYS A 158 -4.39 0.80 -3.55
CA LYS A 158 -3.06 0.50 -4.07
C LYS A 158 -2.47 1.67 -4.86
N LYS A 159 -3.28 2.36 -5.66
CA LYS A 159 -2.84 3.55 -6.42
C LYS A 159 -2.41 4.67 -5.46
N ILE A 160 -3.22 4.97 -4.45
CA ILE A 160 -2.88 5.97 -3.42
C ILE A 160 -1.57 5.59 -2.72
N LEU A 161 -1.46 4.35 -2.26
CA LEU A 161 -0.26 3.83 -1.62
C LEU A 161 0.97 4.02 -2.53
N THR A 162 0.87 3.62 -3.80
CA THR A 162 1.98 3.73 -4.76
C THR A 162 2.41 5.19 -4.97
N VAL A 163 1.45 6.11 -5.10
CA VAL A 163 1.75 7.53 -5.30
C VAL A 163 2.45 8.09 -4.06
N VAL A 164 1.88 7.89 -2.87
CA VAL A 164 2.46 8.44 -1.63
C VAL A 164 3.83 7.84 -1.35
N SER A 165 4.02 6.52 -1.54
CA SER A 165 5.34 5.89 -1.36
C SER A 165 6.40 6.51 -2.26
N LYS A 166 6.08 6.78 -3.54
CA LYS A 166 7.01 7.44 -4.46
C LYS A 166 7.29 8.89 -4.07
N GLU A 167 6.29 9.63 -3.60
CA GLU A 167 6.49 11.01 -3.14
C GLU A 167 7.39 11.07 -1.90
N LEU A 168 7.18 10.17 -0.93
CA LEU A 168 8.03 10.05 0.25
C LEU A 168 9.47 9.68 -0.12
N GLU A 169 9.66 8.76 -1.06
CA GLU A 169 10.99 8.42 -1.58
C GLU A 169 11.66 9.60 -2.30
N SER A 170 10.90 10.40 -3.06
CA SER A 170 11.41 11.61 -3.71
C SER A 170 11.90 12.63 -2.69
N MET A 171 11.08 12.93 -1.68
CA MET A 171 11.43 13.88 -0.62
C MET A 171 12.66 13.41 0.18
N ALA A 172 12.74 12.12 0.49
CA ALA A 172 13.90 11.56 1.17
C ALA A 172 15.19 11.75 0.35
N ARG A 173 15.14 11.57 -0.98
CA ARG A 173 16.28 11.80 -1.86
C ARG A 173 16.70 13.26 -1.91
N GLU A 174 15.73 14.17 -2.02
CA GLU A 174 15.98 15.62 -2.04
C GLU A 174 16.71 16.06 -0.76
N ILE A 175 16.22 15.65 0.40
CA ILE A 175 16.85 15.99 1.69
C ILE A 175 18.26 15.42 1.80
N MET A 176 18.46 14.14 1.45
CA MET A 176 19.79 13.54 1.50
C MET A 176 20.79 14.26 0.59
N VAL A 177 20.35 14.73 -0.58
CA VAL A 177 21.19 15.50 -1.51
C VAL A 177 21.47 16.90 -0.94
N ASP A 178 20.47 17.57 -0.39
CA ASP A 178 20.64 18.90 0.23
C ASP A 178 21.60 18.83 1.44
N GLU A 179 21.45 17.82 2.30
CA GLU A 179 22.36 17.56 3.42
C GLU A 179 23.78 17.27 2.92
N LEU A 180 23.94 16.45 1.87
CA LEU A 180 25.26 16.18 1.29
C LEU A 180 25.92 17.45 0.73
N ASN A 181 25.16 18.28 0.01
CA ASN A 181 25.63 19.55 -0.53
C ASN A 181 25.99 20.56 0.56
N ALA A 182 25.27 20.54 1.69
CA ALA A 182 25.59 21.38 2.84
C ALA A 182 26.91 20.97 3.52
N MET A 183 27.26 19.68 3.48
CA MET A 183 28.49 19.14 4.07
C MET A 183 29.74 19.41 3.22
N ASP A 184 29.59 19.64 1.92
CA ASP A 184 30.70 19.98 1.02
C ASP A 184 30.59 21.42 0.48
N PRO A 185 30.92 22.43 1.31
CA PRO A 185 30.90 23.82 0.88
C PRO A 185 32.00 24.16 -0.16
N LEU A 186 32.91 23.21 -0.45
CA LEU A 186 34.06 23.42 -1.35
C LEU A 186 34.05 22.52 -2.59
N GLY A 187 33.15 21.55 -2.72
CA GLY A 187 33.09 20.55 -3.79
C GLY A 187 32.79 21.09 -5.20
N THR A 188 32.46 22.37 -5.33
CA THR A 188 32.43 23.07 -6.62
C THR A 188 33.77 23.69 -7.01
N SER A 189 34.81 23.53 -6.17
CA SER A 189 36.15 24.03 -6.43
C SER A 189 36.98 22.93 -7.09
N ASN A 190 37.15 23.08 -8.40
CA ASN A 190 38.21 22.51 -9.22
C ASN A 190 38.00 21.12 -9.82
N ASP A 191 37.33 21.12 -10.98
CA ASP A 191 37.32 20.05 -11.97
C ASP A 191 38.66 19.90 -12.73
N HIS A 192 39.81 20.33 -12.17
CA HIS A 192 41.07 20.45 -12.93
C HIS A 192 42.39 20.03 -12.23
N ASP A 193 42.38 19.36 -11.08
CA ASP A 193 43.63 18.94 -10.41
C ASP A 193 43.91 17.42 -10.47
N TRP A 194 43.64 16.77 -11.62
CA TRP A 194 44.06 15.36 -11.85
C TRP A 194 45.17 15.19 -12.90
N GLU A 195 45.88 16.25 -13.28
CA GLU A 195 47.12 16.14 -14.07
C GLU A 195 48.36 16.35 -13.18
N LEU A 196 48.89 15.25 -12.64
CA LEU A 196 50.29 15.07 -12.24
C LEU A 196 50.78 13.70 -12.70
#